data_AF-A0A4U7EXD4-F1
#
_entry.id   AF-A0A4U7EXD4-F1
#
_cell.length_a   1.000
_cell.length_b   1.000
_cell.length_c   1.000
_cell.angle_alpha   90.00
_cell.angle_beta   90.00
_cell.angle_gamma   90.00
#
_symmetry.space_group_name_H-M   'P 1'
#
loop_
_entity.id
_entity.type
_entity.pdbx_description
1 polymer ?
#
loop_
_entity_poly.entity_id
_entity_poly.type
_entity_poly.pdbx_seq_one_letter_code
_entity_poly.pdbx_strand_id
1 'polypeptide(L)'
;MGDSTDPAPRITDLSSIEPENFKFRNTQFLRADGHHYDNPHDESFLEQRKEIWRVRNGDLERVLEEFPTDRPLPEQCALWIHALVGKHFFPDGNHRTAIVTLRKLLRDNGIEPGEWSTERVKRVRAESHDVRREIPPIHLDRLYETDELYRVWLQFFGEVLPEEYR
;
A
#
# COMPACT_ATOMS: atom_id res chain seq x y z
N MET A 1 -24.81 -30.07 6.53
CA MET A 1 -24.27 -28.85 5.89
C MET A 1 -23.92 -27.92 7.03
N GLY A 2 -22.65 -27.88 7.40
CA GLY A 2 -22.17 -26.98 8.46
C GLY A 2 -22.19 -25.57 7.90
N ASP A 3 -22.97 -24.71 8.53
CA ASP A 3 -22.93 -23.27 8.32
C ASP A 3 -21.59 -22.79 8.88
N SER A 4 -20.62 -22.57 7.99
CA SER A 4 -19.30 -22.09 8.37
C SER A 4 -19.43 -20.62 8.73
N THR A 5 -19.77 -20.34 9.98
CA THR A 5 -19.76 -19.00 10.60
C THR A 5 -18.34 -18.51 10.85
N ASP A 6 -17.42 -18.74 9.91
CA ASP A 6 -16.09 -18.13 9.98
C ASP A 6 -16.24 -16.65 9.60
N PRO A 7 -15.74 -15.73 10.43
CA PRO A 7 -15.79 -14.32 10.10
C PRO A 7 -15.04 -14.09 8.78
N ALA A 8 -15.57 -13.20 7.93
CA ALA A 8 -14.91 -12.81 6.68
C ALA A 8 -13.43 -12.46 6.98
N PRO A 9 -12.48 -12.91 6.12
CA PRO A 9 -11.06 -12.76 6.40
C PRO A 9 -10.66 -11.31 6.53
N ARG A 10 -9.69 -11.03 7.41
CA ARG A 10 -9.21 -9.68 7.74
C ARG A 10 -7.72 -9.71 8.01
N ILE A 11 -7.05 -8.61 7.68
CA ILE A 11 -5.69 -8.35 8.15
C ILE A 11 -5.81 -7.98 9.63
N THR A 12 -5.32 -8.86 10.50
CA THR A 12 -5.39 -8.70 11.96
C THR A 12 -4.01 -8.72 12.62
N ASP A 13 -3.01 -9.28 11.93
CA ASP A 13 -1.62 -9.29 12.36
C ASP A 13 -0.73 -8.56 11.36
N LEU A 14 -0.03 -7.53 11.83
CA LEU A 14 0.92 -6.75 11.04
C LEU A 14 2.37 -6.99 11.49
N SER A 15 2.62 -7.84 12.48
CA SER A 15 3.95 -8.03 13.08
C SER A 15 4.95 -8.66 12.13
N SER A 16 4.52 -9.11 10.94
CA SER A 16 5.40 -9.60 9.88
C SER A 16 6.10 -8.49 9.09
N ILE A 17 5.75 -7.23 9.35
CA ILE A 17 6.32 -6.03 8.72
C ILE A 17 6.83 -5.07 9.81
N GLU A 18 8.08 -4.65 9.65
CA GLU A 18 8.74 -3.58 10.39
C GLU A 18 8.93 -2.33 9.49
N PRO A 19 9.11 -1.12 10.07
CA PRO A 19 9.43 0.10 9.31
C PRO A 19 10.54 -0.06 8.26
N GLU A 20 11.60 -0.80 8.59
CA GLU A 20 12.73 -1.10 7.71
C GLU A 20 12.30 -1.89 6.46
N ASN A 21 11.26 -2.71 6.54
CA ASN A 21 10.80 -3.48 5.38
C ASN A 21 10.28 -2.55 4.28
N PHE A 22 9.59 -1.45 4.62
CA PHE A 22 9.14 -0.46 3.62
C PHE A 22 10.33 0.17 2.89
N LYS A 23 11.35 0.60 3.65
CA LYS A 23 12.58 1.20 3.12
C LYS A 23 13.35 0.23 2.25
N PHE A 24 13.51 -1.00 2.72
CA PHE A 24 14.19 -2.06 1.98
C PHE A 24 13.47 -2.35 0.66
N ARG A 25 12.14 -2.54 0.69
CA ARG A 25 11.34 -2.76 -0.53
C ARG A 25 11.42 -1.59 -1.49
N ASN A 26 11.33 -0.35 -1.00
CA ASN A 26 11.47 0.82 -1.86
C ASN A 26 12.87 0.89 -2.49
N THR A 27 13.93 0.63 -1.71
CA THR A 27 15.32 0.57 -2.21
C THR A 27 15.50 -0.49 -3.31
N GLN A 28 14.79 -1.62 -3.23
CA GLN A 28 14.85 -2.65 -4.28
C GLN A 28 14.35 -2.14 -5.63
N PHE A 29 13.40 -1.20 -5.65
CA PHE A 29 12.91 -0.63 -6.90
C PHE A 29 13.92 0.28 -7.60
N LEU A 30 14.88 0.85 -6.87
CA LEU A 30 15.99 1.62 -7.47
C LEU A 30 16.91 0.77 -8.35
N ARG A 31 16.98 -0.54 -8.07
CA ARG A 31 17.89 -1.49 -8.75
C ARG A 31 17.22 -2.27 -9.86
N ALA A 32 15.92 -2.11 -10.05
CA ALA A 32 15.16 -2.93 -10.98
C ALA A 32 15.21 -2.29 -12.38
N ASP A 33 16.04 -2.85 -13.26
CA ASP A 33 16.29 -2.36 -14.63
C ASP A 33 15.02 -2.19 -15.50
N GLY A 34 13.90 -2.82 -15.13
CA GLY A 34 12.62 -2.76 -15.84
C GLY A 34 11.59 -1.76 -15.27
N HIS A 35 11.94 -1.02 -14.22
CA HIS A 35 11.04 -0.03 -13.63
C HIS A 35 11.71 1.33 -13.55
N HIS A 36 11.24 2.29 -14.35
CA HIS A 36 11.67 3.68 -14.22
C HIS A 36 11.38 4.15 -12.78
N TYR A 37 12.44 4.45 -12.04
CA TYR A 37 12.32 5.21 -10.81
C TYR A 37 12.40 6.67 -11.20
N ASP A 38 11.42 7.46 -10.82
CA ASP A 38 11.39 8.86 -11.21
C ASP A 38 12.54 9.61 -10.53
N ASN A 39 13.55 9.95 -11.33
CA ASN A 39 14.76 10.66 -10.92
C ASN A 39 14.80 12.04 -11.58
N PRO A 40 13.96 13.00 -11.16
CA PRO A 40 13.87 14.31 -11.80
C PRO A 40 15.15 15.15 -11.68
N HIS A 41 16.07 14.76 -10.79
CA HIS A 41 17.29 15.51 -10.47
C HIS A 41 18.59 14.81 -10.89
N ASP A 42 18.50 13.71 -11.65
CA ASP A 42 19.66 12.87 -12.03
C ASP A 42 20.54 12.47 -10.82
N GLU A 43 19.89 12.22 -9.68
CA GLU A 43 20.53 11.80 -8.44
C GLU A 43 21.18 10.42 -8.58
N SER A 44 22.30 10.22 -7.90
CA SER A 44 22.94 8.92 -7.85
C SER A 44 22.11 7.92 -7.03
N PHE A 45 22.31 6.61 -7.28
CA PHE A 45 21.70 5.54 -6.47
C PHE A 45 21.94 5.73 -4.96
N LEU A 46 23.13 6.20 -4.57
CA LEU A 46 23.48 6.41 -3.17
C LEU A 46 22.68 7.55 -2.53
N GLU A 47 22.39 8.60 -3.29
CA GLU A 47 21.57 9.74 -2.85
C GLU A 47 20.11 9.35 -2.71
N GLN A 48 19.51 8.71 -3.72
CA GLN A 48 18.13 8.24 -3.65
C GLN A 48 17.93 7.24 -2.51
N ARG A 49 18.88 6.30 -2.32
CA ARG A 49 18.87 5.39 -1.18
C ARG A 49 18.93 6.18 0.13
N LYS A 50 19.76 7.22 0.23
CA LYS A 50 19.85 8.05 1.44
C LYS A 50 18.51 8.71 1.74
N GLU A 51 17.80 9.25 0.74
CA GLU A 51 16.47 9.85 0.94
C GLU A 51 15.44 8.82 1.45
N ILE A 52 15.40 7.63 0.86
CA ILE A 52 14.52 6.54 1.33
C ILE A 52 14.80 6.21 2.80
N TRP A 53 16.07 6.14 3.18
CA TRP A 53 16.47 5.75 4.53
C TRP A 53 16.37 6.88 5.57
N ARG A 54 16.24 8.14 5.14
CA ARG A 54 15.95 9.30 6.00
C ARG A 54 14.54 9.33 6.55
N VAL A 55 13.58 8.64 5.91
CA VAL A 55 12.21 8.49 6.42
C VAL A 55 12.28 7.98 7.86
N ARG A 56 11.57 8.62 8.79
CA ARG A 56 11.62 8.24 10.21
C ARG A 56 10.88 6.92 10.40
N ASN A 57 11.47 6.01 11.17
CA ASN A 57 10.79 4.74 11.50
C ASN A 57 9.48 5.00 12.23
N GLY A 58 9.46 5.95 13.18
CA GLY A 58 8.23 6.30 13.90
C GLY A 58 7.08 6.73 12.98
N ASP A 59 7.36 7.39 11.85
CA ASP A 59 6.28 7.78 10.91
C ASP A 59 5.70 6.55 10.19
N LEU A 60 6.53 5.54 9.90
CA LEU A 60 6.10 4.26 9.31
C LEU A 60 5.47 3.34 10.35
N GLU A 61 5.92 3.40 11.61
CA GLU A 61 5.36 2.66 12.73
C GLU A 61 3.90 3.06 12.97
N ARG A 62 3.58 4.35 12.83
CA ARG A 62 2.18 4.82 12.87
C ARG A 62 1.30 4.15 11.81
N VAL A 63 1.82 3.82 10.62
CA VAL A 63 1.07 3.07 9.59
C VAL A 63 0.77 1.63 10.02
N LEU A 64 1.55 1.07 10.95
CA LEU A 64 1.33 -0.27 11.48
C LEU A 64 0.40 -0.21 12.70
N GLU A 65 0.68 0.69 13.64
CA GLU A 65 -0.02 0.80 14.92
C GLU A 65 -1.46 1.31 14.78
N GLU A 66 -1.70 2.25 13.85
CA GLU A 66 -3.02 2.87 13.67
C GLU A 66 -3.87 2.15 12.62
N PHE A 67 -3.38 1.03 12.07
CA PHE A 67 -4.07 0.31 11.00
C PHE A 67 -5.45 -0.22 11.43
N PRO A 68 -6.52 0.04 10.67
CA PRO A 68 -7.88 -0.33 11.07
C PRO A 68 -8.19 -1.81 10.82
N THR A 69 -7.85 -2.66 11.81
CA THR A 69 -8.04 -4.12 11.78
C THR A 69 -9.51 -4.57 11.90
N ASP A 70 -10.41 -3.65 12.23
CA ASP A 70 -11.85 -3.88 12.43
C ASP A 70 -12.71 -3.60 11.19
N ARG A 71 -12.09 -3.23 10.06
CA ARG A 71 -12.78 -2.98 8.79
C ARG A 71 -12.89 -4.23 7.91
N PRO A 72 -13.84 -4.28 6.97
CA PRO A 72 -13.87 -5.30 5.91
C PRO A 72 -12.57 -5.32 5.09
N LEU A 73 -12.18 -6.49 4.57
CA LEU A 73 -10.91 -6.66 3.85
C LEU A 73 -10.72 -5.69 2.67
N PRO A 74 -11.72 -5.42 1.81
CA PRO A 74 -11.54 -4.45 0.73
C PRO A 74 -11.21 -3.04 1.24
N GLU A 75 -11.83 -2.64 2.35
CA GLU A 75 -11.55 -1.36 3.00
C GLU A 75 -10.14 -1.35 3.60
N GLN A 76 -9.73 -2.42 4.30
CA GLN A 76 -8.39 -2.58 4.85
C GLN A 76 -7.31 -2.46 3.76
N CYS A 77 -7.51 -3.14 2.64
CA CYS A 77 -6.62 -3.06 1.48
C CYS A 77 -6.57 -1.63 0.91
N ALA A 78 -7.72 -0.98 0.76
CA ALA A 78 -7.80 0.39 0.23
C ALA A 78 -7.11 1.39 1.16
N LEU A 79 -7.36 1.29 2.46
CA LEU A 79 -6.77 2.13 3.52
C LEU A 79 -5.27 1.94 3.63
N TRP A 80 -4.76 0.72 3.44
CA TRP A 80 -3.32 0.45 3.38
C TRP A 80 -2.65 1.20 2.22
N ILE A 81 -3.23 1.11 1.01
CA ILE A 81 -2.68 1.80 -0.14
C ILE A 81 -2.81 3.32 0.03
N HIS A 82 -3.97 3.80 0.49
CA HIS A 82 -4.22 5.22 0.77
C HIS A 82 -3.17 5.80 1.72
N ALA A 83 -2.92 5.15 2.86
CA ALA A 83 -1.94 5.62 3.85
C ALA A 83 -0.55 5.81 3.23
N LEU A 84 -0.06 4.82 2.48
CA LEU A 84 1.30 4.84 1.92
C LEU A 84 1.44 5.75 0.69
N VAL A 85 0.46 5.71 -0.21
CA VAL A 85 0.46 6.50 -1.45
C VAL A 85 0.13 7.95 -1.17
N GLY A 86 -0.89 8.19 -0.35
CA GLY A 86 -1.37 9.51 0.02
C GLY A 86 -0.32 10.29 0.79
N LYS A 87 0.20 9.70 1.89
CA LYS A 87 1.27 10.31 2.69
C LYS A 87 2.57 10.46 1.91
N HIS A 88 2.81 9.56 0.96
CA HIS A 88 3.93 9.59 0.03
C HIS A 88 5.29 9.69 0.73
N PHE A 89 5.60 8.68 1.56
CA PHE A 89 6.80 8.65 2.42
C PHE A 89 8.12 8.75 1.63
N PHE A 90 8.16 8.20 0.42
CA PHE A 90 9.37 8.10 -0.40
C PHE A 90 9.33 9.07 -1.59
N PRO A 91 10.48 9.44 -2.19
CA PRO A 91 10.52 10.26 -3.39
C PRO A 91 9.75 9.64 -4.57
N ASP A 92 9.93 8.34 -4.80
CA ASP A 92 9.15 7.53 -5.75
C ASP A 92 8.97 6.10 -5.20
N GLY A 93 8.14 5.30 -5.87
CA GLY A 93 7.92 3.89 -5.57
C GLY A 93 6.85 3.65 -4.50
N ASN A 94 6.14 4.69 -4.04
CA ASN A 94 5.13 4.56 -2.98
C ASN A 94 4.03 3.53 -3.32
N HIS A 95 3.43 3.61 -4.50
CA HIS A 95 2.44 2.60 -4.95
C HIS A 95 3.02 1.19 -4.99
N ARG A 96 4.25 1.04 -5.49
CA ARG A 96 4.91 -0.27 -5.62
C ARG A 96 5.21 -0.86 -4.24
N THR A 97 5.71 -0.02 -3.32
CA THR A 97 5.94 -0.41 -1.92
C THR A 97 4.63 -0.82 -1.26
N ALA A 98 3.56 -0.02 -1.43
CA ALA A 98 2.26 -0.29 -0.85
C ALA A 98 1.67 -1.63 -1.34
N ILE A 99 1.69 -1.88 -2.66
CA ILE A 99 1.19 -3.12 -3.25
C ILE A 99 1.99 -4.35 -2.76
N VAL A 100 3.32 -4.27 -2.74
CA VAL A 100 4.17 -5.40 -2.35
C VAL A 100 4.04 -5.71 -0.86
N THR A 101 3.98 -4.69 -0.01
CA THR A 101 3.77 -4.88 1.43
C THR A 101 2.37 -5.38 1.74
N LEU A 102 1.33 -4.90 1.05
CA LEU A 102 -0.02 -5.42 1.18
C LEU A 102 -0.12 -6.91 0.82
N ARG A 103 0.46 -7.31 -0.33
CA ARG A 103 0.49 -8.73 -0.73
C ARG A 103 1.20 -9.62 0.29
N LYS A 104 2.24 -9.10 0.94
CA LYS A 104 2.92 -9.81 2.04
C LYS A 104 1.98 -9.94 3.24
N LEU A 105 1.36 -8.85 3.70
CA LEU A 105 0.42 -8.90 4.82
C LEU A 105 -0.73 -9.88 4.60
N LEU A 106 -1.34 -9.83 3.41
CA LEU A 106 -2.43 -10.75 3.07
C LEU A 106 -1.99 -12.21 3.22
N ARG A 107 -0.85 -12.58 2.61
CA ARG A 107 -0.33 -13.96 2.70
C ARG A 107 0.05 -14.36 4.12
N ASP A 108 0.68 -13.45 4.87
CA ASP A 108 1.09 -13.73 6.26
C ASP A 108 -0.13 -13.86 7.19
N ASN A 109 -1.27 -13.27 6.84
CA ASN A 109 -2.57 -13.47 7.50
C ASN A 109 -3.36 -14.67 6.94
N GLY A 110 -2.75 -15.51 6.09
CA GLY A 110 -3.41 -16.66 5.47
C GLY A 110 -4.48 -16.29 4.42
N ILE A 111 -4.45 -15.05 3.93
CA ILE A 111 -5.39 -14.54 2.92
C ILE A 111 -4.74 -14.62 1.55
N GLU A 112 -5.35 -15.37 0.64
CA GLU A 112 -4.88 -15.48 -0.73
C GLU A 112 -5.54 -14.40 -1.61
N PRO A 113 -4.82 -13.33 -2.02
CA PRO A 113 -5.41 -12.19 -2.72
C PRO A 113 -5.92 -12.50 -4.14
N GLY A 114 -5.70 -13.72 -4.64
CA GLY A 114 -5.89 -14.06 -6.04
C GLY A 114 -4.90 -13.35 -6.97
N GLU A 115 -5.16 -13.43 -8.27
CA GLU A 115 -4.37 -12.73 -9.28
C GLU A 115 -4.89 -11.31 -9.52
N TRP A 116 -4.04 -10.31 -9.26
CA TRP A 116 -4.31 -8.94 -9.72
C TRP A 116 -3.61 -8.74 -11.05
N SER A 117 -4.39 -8.72 -12.13
CA SER A 117 -3.82 -8.59 -13.47
C SER A 117 -2.96 -7.33 -13.59
N THR A 118 -1.79 -7.46 -14.20
CA THR A 118 -0.82 -6.37 -14.35
C THR A 118 -1.44 -5.13 -14.99
N GLU A 119 -2.32 -5.31 -15.97
CA GLU A 119 -2.99 -4.21 -16.66
C GLU A 119 -4.01 -3.49 -15.78
N ARG A 120 -4.76 -4.20 -14.92
CA ARG A 120 -5.67 -3.56 -13.96
C ARG A 120 -4.90 -2.78 -12.90
N VAL A 121 -3.82 -3.37 -12.37
CA VAL A 121 -2.93 -2.70 -11.41
C VAL A 121 -2.31 -1.43 -12.00
N LYS A 122 -1.84 -1.47 -13.25
CA LYS A 122 -1.32 -0.29 -13.94
C LYS A 122 -2.38 0.81 -14.08
N ARG A 123 -3.60 0.44 -14.47
CA ARG A 123 -4.70 1.38 -14.66
C ARG A 123 -5.07 2.09 -13.36
N VAL A 124 -5.36 1.33 -12.30
CA VAL A 124 -5.72 1.91 -11.00
C VAL A 124 -4.57 2.74 -10.42
N ARG A 125 -3.30 2.33 -10.64
CA ARG A 125 -2.15 3.14 -10.22
C ARG A 125 -2.11 4.49 -10.94
N ALA A 126 -2.36 4.52 -12.24
CA ALA A 126 -2.38 5.77 -13.01
C ALA A 126 -3.50 6.70 -12.52
N GLU A 127 -4.71 6.17 -12.37
CA GLU A 127 -5.86 6.90 -11.83
C GLU A 127 -5.60 7.43 -10.41
N SER A 128 -5.11 6.56 -9.51
CA SER A 128 -4.71 6.91 -8.15
C SER A 128 -3.64 8.01 -8.10
N HIS A 129 -2.70 8.00 -9.04
CA HIS A 129 -1.70 9.03 -9.15
C HIS A 129 -2.29 10.37 -9.60
N ASP A 130 -3.25 10.36 -10.53
CA ASP A 130 -3.95 11.57 -10.97
C ASP A 130 -4.83 12.14 -9.85
N VAL A 131 -5.61 11.32 -9.16
CA VAL A 131 -6.42 11.72 -8.00
C VAL A 131 -5.55 12.31 -6.88
N ARG A 132 -4.38 11.72 -6.61
CA ARG A 132 -3.45 12.24 -5.59
C ARG A 132 -2.99 13.68 -5.87
N ARG A 133 -2.97 14.10 -7.13
CA ARG A 133 -2.59 15.48 -7.51
C ARG A 133 -3.71 16.49 -7.26
N GLU A 134 -4.95 16.01 -7.13
CA GLU A 134 -6.14 16.83 -6.97
C GLU A 134 -6.57 16.97 -5.50
N ILE A 135 -6.31 15.96 -4.68
CA ILE A 135 -6.63 15.99 -3.25
C ILE A 135 -5.56 16.73 -2.42
N PRO A 136 -5.93 17.26 -1.24
CA PRO A 136 -4.95 17.79 -0.29
C PRO A 136 -3.91 16.72 0.12
N PRO A 137 -2.66 17.12 0.43
CA PRO A 137 -1.67 16.18 0.96
C PRO A 137 -2.17 15.49 2.23
N ILE A 138 -2.05 14.17 2.28
CA ILE A 138 -2.41 13.39 3.45
C ILE A 138 -1.30 13.49 4.50
N HIS A 139 -1.68 13.85 5.72
CA HIS A 139 -0.80 13.99 6.86
C HIS A 139 -0.90 12.76 7.78
N LEU A 140 0.05 12.61 8.71
CA LEU A 140 0.10 11.42 9.57
C LEU A 140 -1.10 11.28 10.52
N ASP A 141 -1.82 12.36 10.81
CA ASP A 141 -3.07 12.37 11.58
C ASP A 141 -4.31 11.94 10.76
N ARG A 142 -4.13 11.71 9.45
CA ARG A 142 -5.21 11.45 8.48
C ARG A 142 -4.95 10.23 7.59
N LEU A 143 -4.08 9.31 8.04
CA LEU A 143 -3.63 8.16 7.24
C LEU A 143 -4.78 7.28 6.71
N TYR A 144 -5.90 7.22 7.45
CA TYR A 144 -7.04 6.35 7.16
C TYR A 144 -8.36 7.10 6.92
N GLU A 145 -8.28 8.33 6.41
CA GLU A 145 -9.46 9.03 5.89
C GLU A 145 -10.01 8.36 4.63
N THR A 146 -11.29 8.60 4.35
CA THR A 146 -12.04 7.96 3.25
C THR A 146 -12.38 8.94 2.12
N ASP A 147 -11.33 9.53 1.54
CA ASP A 147 -11.41 10.50 0.45
C ASP A 147 -11.49 9.86 -0.95
N GLU A 148 -11.32 10.66 -2.02
CA GLU A 148 -11.31 10.19 -3.40
C GLU A 148 -10.22 9.15 -3.68
N LEU A 149 -9.02 9.29 -3.09
CA LEU A 149 -7.94 8.32 -3.26
C LEU A 149 -8.33 6.98 -2.63
N TYR A 150 -8.94 6.99 -1.44
CA TYR A 150 -9.49 5.78 -0.82
C TYR A 150 -10.53 5.10 -1.73
N ARG A 151 -11.46 5.86 -2.31
CA ARG A 151 -12.53 5.32 -3.17
C ARG A 151 -12.00 4.61 -4.41
N VAL A 152 -10.96 5.15 -5.06
CA VAL A 152 -10.30 4.50 -6.22
C VAL A 152 -9.79 3.10 -5.84
N TRP A 153 -9.12 2.99 -4.70
CA TRP A 153 -8.60 1.69 -4.25
C TRP A 153 -9.70 0.76 -3.75
N LEU A 154 -10.72 1.29 -3.08
CA LEU A 154 -11.86 0.49 -2.62
C LEU A 154 -12.58 -0.17 -3.80
N GLN A 155 -12.86 0.60 -4.86
CA GLN A 155 -13.46 0.06 -6.07
C GLN A 155 -12.58 -1.05 -6.65
N PHE A 156 -11.28 -0.81 -6.80
CA PHE A 156 -10.36 -1.81 -7.31
C PHE A 156 -10.39 -3.11 -6.48
N PHE A 157 -10.27 -3.02 -5.16
CA PHE A 157 -10.27 -4.21 -4.29
C PHE A 157 -11.64 -4.90 -4.23
N GLY A 158 -12.74 -4.16 -4.35
CA GLY A 158 -14.08 -4.72 -4.52
C GLY A 158 -14.26 -5.53 -5.81
N GLU A 159 -13.41 -5.34 -6.81
CA GLU A 159 -13.46 -6.07 -8.06
C GLU A 159 -12.35 -7.14 -8.24
N VAL A 160 -11.24 -7.06 -7.50
CA VAL A 160 -10.12 -8.03 -7.63
C VAL A 160 -10.05 -9.06 -6.51
N LEU A 161 -10.62 -8.77 -5.34
CA LEU A 161 -10.65 -9.73 -4.25
C LEU A 161 -11.71 -10.82 -4.52
N PRO A 162 -11.48 -12.06 -4.08
CA PRO A 162 -12.47 -13.13 -4.09
C PRO A 162 -13.82 -12.65 -3.52
N GLU A 163 -14.93 -13.15 -4.07
CA GLU A 163 -16.28 -12.70 -3.69
C GLU A 163 -16.60 -13.02 -2.24
N GLU A 164 -16.08 -14.14 -1.73
CA GLU A 164 -16.18 -14.59 -0.35
C GLU A 164 -15.47 -13.66 0.66
N TYR A 165 -14.65 -12.71 0.21
CA TYR A 165 -13.93 -11.76 1.07
C TYR A 165 -14.59 -10.38 1.14
N ARG A 166 -15.70 -10.18 0.41
CA ARG A 166 -16.45 -8.92 0.32
C ARG A 166 -17.69 -8.97 1.19
#